data_AF-A0A7V5NYJ8-F1
#
_entry.id   AF-A0A7V5NYJ8-F1
#
_cell.length_a   1.000
_cell.length_b   1.000
_cell.length_c   1.000
_cell.angle_alpha   90.00
_cell.angle_beta   90.00
_cell.angle_gamma   90.00
#
_symmetry.space_group_name_H-M   'P 1'
#
loop_
_entity.id
_entity.type
_entity.pdbx_description
1 polymer ?
#
loop_
_entity_poly.entity_id
_entity_poly.type
_entity_poly.pdbx_seq_one_letter_code
_entity_poly.pdbx_strand_id
1 'polypeptide(L)'
;MAFSGRTYPTLIGSFPGSEHKKALDYILRYCPEIPCWPQLPAHPREGMLVQFSRGLPGFDPQRLSLDPGHETFEKEMLAFYEEYLAVKEGQKPFAATRFALKEDDAPGLFMFKERLKEAHPAPVAVKGQITGPFTLAVGLKTKEGKAAFYDPTLRDLITKNIALKAAFQVEFLKDFGVPVIIFLDEPALSGFGSSSFVGVNREEV
;
A
#
# COMPACT_ATOMS: atom_id res chain seq x y z
N MET A 1 14.66 36.90 2.37
CA MET A 1 15.20 35.81 1.52
C MET A 1 14.16 35.48 0.47
N ALA A 2 14.55 35.34 -0.79
CA ALA A 2 13.64 34.84 -1.83
C ALA A 2 13.52 33.32 -1.70
N PHE A 3 12.29 32.79 -1.78
CA PHE A 3 12.06 31.34 -1.83
C PHE A 3 12.65 30.78 -3.13
N SER A 4 13.42 29.70 -3.03
CA SER A 4 13.92 28.93 -4.17
C SER A 4 13.43 27.49 -4.06
N GLY A 5 12.39 27.17 -4.83
CA GLY A 5 11.88 25.80 -4.95
C GLY A 5 12.69 25.03 -5.99
N ARG A 6 13.32 23.92 -5.60
CA ARG A 6 14.09 23.06 -6.52
C ARG A 6 13.21 22.22 -7.47
N THR A 7 11.92 22.06 -7.15
CA THR A 7 10.90 21.38 -7.98
C THR A 7 11.30 20.01 -8.52
N TYR A 8 11.88 19.14 -7.68
CA TYR A 8 12.27 17.79 -8.08
C TYR A 8 11.04 16.93 -8.44
N PRO A 9 11.06 16.19 -9.57
CA PRO A 9 9.97 15.31 -9.96
C PRO A 9 10.01 13.97 -9.21
N THR A 10 8.85 13.32 -9.15
CA THR A 10 8.69 11.91 -8.77
C THR A 10 7.62 11.26 -9.65
N LEU A 11 7.46 9.94 -9.55
CA LEU A 11 6.56 9.14 -10.39
C LEU A 11 5.40 8.55 -9.56
N ILE A 12 4.30 8.19 -10.22
CA ILE A 12 3.10 7.60 -9.58
C ILE A 12 3.42 6.29 -8.86
N GLY A 13 4.28 5.44 -9.44
CA GLY A 13 4.73 4.19 -8.83
C GLY A 13 4.27 2.93 -9.58
N SER A 14 3.17 3.01 -10.33
CA SER A 14 2.75 1.95 -11.26
C SER A 14 3.44 2.10 -12.61
N PHE A 15 4.10 1.05 -13.11
CA PHE A 15 4.83 1.08 -14.38
C PHE A 15 4.35 0.01 -15.35
N PRO A 16 4.37 0.28 -16.68
CA PRO A 16 4.12 -0.74 -17.69
C PRO A 16 5.29 -1.74 -17.76
N GLY A 17 5.00 -2.94 -18.30
CA GLY A 17 5.99 -4.01 -18.46
C GLY A 17 6.07 -4.97 -17.27
N SER A 18 7.00 -5.92 -17.33
CA SER A 18 7.11 -7.04 -16.38
C SER A 18 8.49 -7.18 -15.71
N GLU A 19 9.44 -6.30 -16.03
CA GLU A 19 10.82 -6.37 -15.54
C GLU A 19 11.13 -5.27 -14.51
N HIS A 20 11.19 -5.61 -13.21
CA HIS A 20 11.45 -4.64 -12.14
C HIS A 20 12.77 -3.91 -12.30
N LYS A 21 13.83 -4.61 -12.73
CA LYS A 21 15.15 -4.02 -12.95
C LYS A 21 15.09 -2.90 -13.99
N LYS A 22 14.41 -3.13 -15.11
CA LYS A 22 14.25 -2.14 -16.17
C LYS A 22 13.46 -0.92 -15.70
N ALA A 23 12.39 -1.13 -14.94
CA ALA A 23 11.63 -0.04 -14.33
C ALA A 23 12.51 0.79 -13.37
N LEU A 24 13.30 0.13 -12.52
CA LEU A 24 14.24 0.80 -11.61
C LEU A 24 15.32 1.59 -12.35
N ASP A 25 15.88 1.03 -13.43
CA ASP A 25 16.89 1.74 -14.23
C ASP A 25 16.32 3.04 -14.82
N TYR A 26 15.04 3.05 -15.24
CA TYR A 26 14.39 4.29 -15.66
C TYR A 26 14.13 5.25 -14.52
N ILE A 27 13.66 4.76 -13.37
CA ILE A 27 13.38 5.61 -12.20
C ILE A 27 14.64 6.31 -11.72
N LEU A 28 15.74 5.57 -11.55
CA LEU A 28 17.01 6.12 -11.09
C LEU A 28 17.70 7.00 -12.15
N ARG A 29 17.39 6.81 -13.43
CA ARG A 29 17.90 7.66 -14.51
C ARG A 29 17.18 8.99 -14.61
N TYR A 30 15.86 9.01 -14.45
CA TYR A 30 15.02 10.17 -14.76
C TYR A 30 14.45 10.91 -13.55
N CYS A 31 14.39 10.26 -12.38
CA CYS A 31 13.98 10.89 -11.12
C CYS A 31 14.91 10.50 -9.96
N PRO A 32 16.24 10.72 -10.08
CA PRO A 32 17.21 10.28 -9.07
C PRO A 32 17.06 11.00 -7.72
N GLU A 33 16.52 12.22 -7.69
CA GLU A 33 16.43 13.00 -6.45
C GLU A 33 15.28 12.56 -5.55
N ILE A 34 14.14 12.16 -6.12
CA ILE A 34 12.99 11.59 -5.41
C ILE A 34 12.53 10.31 -6.12
N PRO A 35 13.32 9.22 -6.04
CA PRO A 35 12.97 7.98 -6.71
C PRO A 35 11.88 7.23 -5.90
N CYS A 36 11.06 6.45 -6.60
CA CYS A 36 10.09 5.54 -6.00
C CYS A 36 10.41 4.08 -6.36
N TRP A 37 9.93 3.13 -5.57
CA TRP A 37 9.97 1.73 -5.98
C TRP A 37 8.90 1.43 -7.05
N PRO A 38 9.14 0.53 -8.02
CA PRO A 38 8.15 0.20 -9.04
C PRO A 38 7.16 -0.86 -8.56
N GLN A 39 5.88 -0.65 -8.87
CA GLN A 39 4.85 -1.68 -8.91
C GLN A 39 4.55 -2.00 -10.36
N LEU A 40 4.52 -3.29 -10.70
CA LEU A 40 4.28 -3.75 -12.07
C LEU A 40 2.96 -4.53 -12.15
N PRO A 41 1.86 -3.91 -12.60
CA PRO A 41 0.56 -4.57 -12.72
C PRO A 41 0.53 -5.80 -13.65
N ALA A 42 1.57 -6.01 -14.47
CA ALA A 42 1.75 -7.24 -15.23
C ALA A 42 1.92 -8.49 -14.33
N HIS A 43 2.35 -8.30 -13.07
CA HIS A 43 2.38 -9.33 -12.04
C HIS A 43 1.10 -9.28 -11.21
N PRO A 44 0.25 -10.32 -11.20
CA PRO A 44 -1.04 -10.29 -10.49
C PRO A 44 -0.95 -9.94 -9.01
N ARG A 45 0.16 -10.29 -8.35
CA ARG A 45 0.41 -9.98 -6.93
C ARG A 45 0.67 -8.51 -6.65
N GLU A 46 1.15 -7.77 -7.66
CA GLU A 46 1.41 -6.33 -7.58
C GLU A 46 0.20 -5.50 -8.05
N GLY A 47 -0.91 -6.16 -8.40
CA GLY A 47 -2.17 -5.50 -8.66
C GLY A 47 -2.62 -4.69 -7.45
N MET A 48 -3.10 -3.46 -7.69
CA MET A 48 -3.44 -2.47 -6.65
C MET A 48 -4.27 -3.04 -5.50
N LEU A 49 -5.32 -3.83 -5.81
CA LEU A 49 -6.20 -4.42 -4.79
C LEU A 49 -5.60 -5.66 -4.12
N VAL A 50 -4.72 -6.40 -4.79
CA VAL A 50 -4.14 -7.65 -4.27
C VAL A 50 -2.99 -7.36 -3.32
N GLN A 51 -2.04 -6.54 -3.76
CA GLN A 51 -0.75 -6.35 -3.09
C GLN A 51 -0.90 -5.90 -1.64
N PHE A 52 -1.86 -5.01 -1.39
CA PHE A 52 -2.09 -4.44 -0.07
C PHE A 52 -3.16 -5.14 0.75
N SER A 53 -3.88 -6.11 0.19
CA SER A 53 -4.92 -6.88 0.92
C SER A 53 -4.40 -8.11 1.62
N ARG A 54 -3.21 -8.63 1.25
CA ARG A 54 -2.63 -9.80 1.93
C ARG A 54 -2.40 -9.51 3.42
N GLY A 55 -2.94 -10.38 4.26
CA GLY A 55 -2.95 -10.24 5.72
C GLY A 55 -4.30 -9.84 6.31
N LEU A 56 -5.25 -9.38 5.46
CA LEU A 56 -6.63 -9.14 5.89
C LEU A 56 -7.33 -10.48 6.20
N PRO A 57 -8.11 -10.55 7.31
CA PRO A 57 -8.95 -11.70 7.63
C PRO A 57 -9.92 -12.03 6.49
N GLY A 58 -10.02 -13.31 6.12
CA GLY A 58 -10.95 -13.80 5.10
C GLY A 58 -10.66 -13.33 3.67
N PHE A 59 -9.46 -12.81 3.37
CA PHE A 59 -9.11 -12.33 2.03
C PHE A 59 -8.82 -13.48 1.04
N ASP A 60 -9.58 -13.50 -0.06
CA ASP A 60 -9.37 -14.37 -1.23
C ASP A 60 -8.78 -13.55 -2.39
N PRO A 61 -7.49 -13.73 -2.74
CA PRO A 61 -6.85 -12.96 -3.81
C PRO A 61 -7.33 -13.32 -5.22
N GLN A 62 -7.94 -14.50 -5.42
CA GLN A 62 -8.47 -14.88 -6.74
C GLN A 62 -9.81 -14.20 -7.01
N ARG A 63 -10.63 -14.06 -5.97
CA ARG A 63 -11.96 -13.44 -6.06
C ARG A 63 -11.96 -11.95 -5.73
N LEU A 64 -10.86 -11.42 -5.19
CA LEU A 64 -10.77 -10.06 -4.64
C LEU A 64 -11.88 -9.79 -3.63
N SER A 65 -12.08 -10.75 -2.73
CA SER A 65 -13.17 -10.73 -1.75
C SER A 65 -12.70 -10.91 -0.32
N LEU A 66 -13.49 -10.41 0.62
CA LEU A 66 -13.40 -10.67 2.05
C LEU A 66 -14.64 -11.45 2.48
N ASP A 67 -14.47 -12.51 3.25
CA ASP A 67 -15.57 -13.35 3.72
C ASP A 67 -15.71 -13.32 5.26
N PRO A 68 -16.53 -12.40 5.80
CA PRO A 68 -16.87 -12.38 7.22
C PRO A 68 -17.55 -13.66 7.73
N GLY A 69 -18.19 -14.43 6.84
CA GLY A 69 -18.90 -15.67 7.19
C GLY A 69 -18.00 -16.91 7.16
N HIS A 70 -16.71 -16.76 6.86
CA HIS A 70 -15.78 -17.89 6.87
C HIS A 70 -15.56 -18.38 8.31
N GLU A 71 -15.45 -19.70 8.50
CA GLU A 71 -15.29 -20.32 9.84
C GLU A 71 -14.05 -19.83 10.60
N THR A 72 -13.01 -19.39 9.90
CA THR A 72 -11.77 -18.86 10.50
C THR A 72 -11.78 -17.34 10.69
N PHE A 73 -12.79 -16.62 10.18
CA PHE A 73 -12.77 -15.16 10.12
C PHE A 73 -12.61 -14.52 11.50
N GLU A 74 -13.41 -14.94 12.48
CA GLU A 74 -13.34 -14.39 13.84
C GLU A 74 -11.96 -14.58 14.48
N LYS A 75 -11.36 -15.77 14.29
CA LYS A 75 -10.02 -16.09 14.79
C LYS A 75 -8.95 -15.24 14.10
N GLU A 76 -9.03 -15.10 12.77
CA GLU A 76 -8.10 -14.29 11.98
C GLU A 76 -8.21 -12.80 12.32
N MET A 77 -9.43 -12.33 12.60
CA MET A 77 -9.74 -10.98 13.02
C MET A 77 -9.20 -10.69 14.43
N LEU A 78 -9.37 -11.60 15.39
CA LEU A 78 -8.77 -11.45 16.72
C LEU A 78 -7.25 -11.33 16.60
N ALA A 79 -6.60 -12.26 15.89
CA ALA A 79 -5.16 -12.22 15.66
C ALA A 79 -4.70 -10.96 14.91
N PHE A 80 -5.56 -10.38 14.06
CA PHE A 80 -5.28 -9.12 13.37
C PHE A 80 -5.19 -7.96 14.38
N TYR A 81 -6.18 -7.84 15.27
CA TYR A 81 -6.20 -6.76 16.25
C TYR A 81 -5.11 -6.92 17.30
N GLU A 82 -4.79 -8.14 17.72
CA GLU A 82 -3.65 -8.42 18.60
C GLU A 82 -2.32 -7.94 17.97
N GLU A 83 -2.06 -8.29 16.71
CA GLU A 83 -0.85 -7.80 16.02
C GLU A 83 -0.88 -6.29 15.80
N TYR A 84 -2.05 -5.72 15.50
CA TYR A 84 -2.22 -4.27 15.33
C TYR A 84 -1.84 -3.51 16.61
N LEU A 85 -2.36 -3.95 17.76
CA LEU A 85 -2.07 -3.35 19.06
C LEU A 85 -0.59 -3.53 19.43
N ALA A 86 -0.04 -4.73 19.25
CA ALA A 86 1.36 -5.00 19.54
C ALA A 86 2.32 -4.11 18.71
N VAL A 87 2.00 -3.83 17.44
CA VAL A 87 2.78 -2.89 16.62
C VAL A 87 2.61 -1.46 17.10
N LYS A 88 1.38 -1.02 17.38
CA LYS A 88 1.08 0.34 17.85
C LYS A 88 1.76 0.66 19.19
N GLU A 89 1.86 -0.32 20.06
CA GLU A 89 2.51 -0.21 21.38
C GLU A 89 4.02 -0.45 21.31
N GLY A 90 4.59 -0.71 20.13
CA GLY A 90 6.02 -0.96 19.94
C GLY A 90 6.51 -2.29 20.52
N GLN A 91 5.60 -3.22 20.83
CA GLN A 91 5.90 -4.55 21.38
C GLN A 91 6.29 -5.55 20.30
N LYS A 92 5.94 -5.29 19.03
CA LYS A 92 6.28 -6.17 17.90
C LYS A 92 6.78 -5.34 16.71
N PRO A 93 7.95 -5.68 16.11
CA PRO A 93 8.45 -4.98 14.93
C PRO A 93 7.58 -5.30 13.71
N PHE A 94 7.40 -4.34 12.79
CA PHE A 94 6.54 -4.54 11.62
C PHE A 94 6.95 -5.75 10.78
N ALA A 95 8.26 -5.97 10.60
CA ALA A 95 8.83 -7.09 9.84
C ALA A 95 8.37 -8.49 10.32
N ALA A 96 7.94 -8.61 11.58
CA ALA A 96 7.44 -9.86 12.16
C ALA A 96 5.91 -10.00 12.11
N THR A 97 5.21 -9.12 11.40
CA THR A 97 3.74 -9.05 11.37
C THR A 97 3.17 -9.18 9.97
N ARG A 98 1.85 -9.38 9.87
CA ARG A 98 1.11 -9.34 8.60
C ARG A 98 1.18 -8.01 7.85
N PHE A 99 1.57 -6.93 8.53
CA PHE A 99 1.63 -5.59 7.96
C PHE A 99 2.91 -5.33 7.16
N ALA A 100 3.92 -6.19 7.27
CA ALA A 100 5.08 -6.13 6.40
C ALA A 100 4.71 -6.50 4.96
N LEU A 101 5.19 -5.72 3.98
CA LEU A 101 5.26 -6.21 2.60
C LEU A 101 6.38 -7.23 2.51
N LYS A 102 6.11 -8.33 1.81
CA LYS A 102 7.07 -9.40 1.58
C LYS A 102 7.66 -9.28 0.18
N GLU A 103 8.83 -9.87 -0.02
CA GLU A 103 9.52 -9.81 -1.31
C GLU A 103 8.71 -10.49 -2.44
N ASP A 104 7.90 -11.49 -2.10
CA ASP A 104 7.01 -12.17 -3.05
C ASP A 104 5.76 -11.35 -3.43
N ASP A 105 5.48 -10.26 -2.70
CA ASP A 105 4.41 -9.30 -2.94
C ASP A 105 4.88 -8.00 -3.56
N ALA A 106 6.06 -7.54 -3.17
CA ALA A 106 6.62 -6.26 -3.58
C ALA A 106 8.09 -6.40 -3.99
N PRO A 107 8.45 -7.26 -4.97
CA PRO A 107 9.84 -7.47 -5.38
C PRO A 107 10.52 -6.16 -5.80
N GLY A 108 9.77 -5.24 -6.41
CA GLY A 108 10.23 -3.90 -6.74
C GLY A 108 10.69 -3.08 -5.53
N LEU A 109 10.05 -3.21 -4.37
CA LEU A 109 10.43 -2.50 -3.12
C LEU A 109 11.77 -3.00 -2.57
N PHE A 110 11.96 -4.32 -2.54
CA PHE A 110 13.19 -4.93 -2.03
C PHE A 110 14.36 -4.66 -2.98
N MET A 111 14.16 -4.83 -4.29
CA MET A 111 15.17 -4.49 -5.30
C MET A 111 15.50 -2.99 -5.29
N PHE A 112 14.50 -2.12 -5.09
CA PHE A 112 14.72 -0.69 -4.92
C PHE A 112 15.64 -0.41 -3.74
N LYS A 113 15.39 -1.04 -2.58
CA LYS A 113 16.21 -0.81 -1.39
C LYS A 113 17.68 -1.20 -1.62
N GLU A 114 17.93 -2.32 -2.27
CA GLU A 114 19.32 -2.73 -2.57
C GLU A 114 19.99 -1.79 -3.58
N ARG A 115 19.30 -1.41 -4.66
CA ARG A 115 19.86 -0.50 -5.68
C ARG A 115 20.18 0.88 -5.13
N LEU A 116 19.39 1.37 -4.17
CA LEU A 116 19.56 2.71 -3.63
C LEU A 116 20.73 2.81 -2.63
N LYS A 117 21.16 1.70 -2.02
CA LYS A 117 22.39 1.67 -1.19
C LYS A 117 23.64 2.05 -1.99
N GLU A 118 23.62 1.77 -3.29
CA GLU A 118 24.72 2.03 -4.23
C GLU A 118 24.56 3.39 -4.96
N ALA A 119 23.48 4.12 -4.72
CA ALA A 119 23.16 5.34 -5.46
C ALA A 119 24.05 6.51 -5.04
N HIS A 120 24.72 7.12 -6.01
CA HIS A 120 25.54 8.31 -5.84
C HIS A 120 25.24 9.35 -6.94
N PRO A 121 24.89 10.60 -6.59
CA PRO A 121 24.66 11.10 -5.22
C PRO A 121 23.44 10.44 -4.56
N ALA A 122 23.38 10.53 -3.22
CA ALA A 122 22.21 10.06 -2.48
C ALA A 122 20.96 10.88 -2.87
N PRO A 123 19.76 10.26 -2.87
CA PRO A 123 18.52 10.99 -3.14
C PRO A 123 18.24 12.02 -2.04
N VAL A 124 17.42 13.03 -2.33
CA VAL A 124 17.01 14.03 -1.31
C VAL A 124 15.79 13.57 -0.52
N ALA A 125 15.01 12.65 -1.07
CA ALA A 125 13.90 11.96 -0.43
C ALA A 125 13.63 10.64 -1.18
N VAL A 126 12.88 9.72 -0.59
CA VAL A 126 12.44 8.50 -1.26
C VAL A 126 10.93 8.37 -1.19
N LYS A 127 10.31 7.79 -2.21
CA LYS A 127 8.87 7.63 -2.27
C LYS A 127 8.46 6.16 -2.16
N GLY A 128 7.58 5.89 -1.21
CA GLY A 128 6.71 4.72 -1.19
C GLY A 128 5.31 5.06 -1.68
N GLN A 129 4.49 4.03 -1.90
CA GLN A 129 3.11 4.20 -2.32
C GLN A 129 2.26 3.04 -1.87
N ILE A 130 0.97 3.30 -1.71
CA ILE A 130 -0.02 2.34 -1.27
C ILE A 130 -1.39 2.76 -1.80
N THR A 131 -2.28 1.81 -2.06
CA THR A 131 -3.69 2.15 -2.30
C THR A 131 -4.29 2.75 -1.02
N GLY A 132 -5.19 3.71 -1.16
CA GLY A 132 -5.90 4.24 -0.01
C GLY A 132 -7.02 3.31 0.48
N PRO A 133 -7.47 3.50 1.73
CA PRO A 133 -8.46 2.63 2.36
C PRO A 133 -9.83 2.67 1.68
N PHE A 134 -10.23 3.80 1.09
CA PHE A 134 -11.53 3.91 0.42
C PHE A 134 -11.54 3.10 -0.87
N THR A 135 -10.55 3.31 -1.75
CA THR A 135 -10.38 2.54 -2.99
C THR A 135 -10.30 1.04 -2.72
N LEU A 136 -9.58 0.63 -1.67
CA LEU A 136 -9.52 -0.78 -1.31
C LEU A 136 -10.87 -1.32 -0.81
N ALA A 137 -11.56 -0.57 0.05
CA ALA A 137 -12.85 -0.97 0.61
C ALA A 137 -13.97 -1.05 -0.43
N VAL A 138 -13.97 -0.19 -1.44
CA VAL A 138 -14.95 -0.28 -2.53
C VAL A 138 -14.56 -1.29 -3.61
N GLY A 139 -13.26 -1.57 -3.77
CA GLY A 139 -12.74 -2.54 -4.72
C GLY A 139 -12.90 -4.00 -4.26
N LEU A 140 -12.77 -4.26 -2.95
CA LEU A 140 -13.00 -5.57 -2.36
C LEU A 140 -14.48 -5.84 -2.15
N LYS A 141 -14.91 -7.08 -2.40
CA LYS A 141 -16.31 -7.50 -2.27
C LYS A 141 -16.51 -8.53 -1.16
N THR A 142 -17.71 -8.59 -0.62
CA THR A 142 -18.20 -9.70 0.20
C THR A 142 -18.63 -10.86 -0.70
N LYS A 143 -18.93 -12.03 -0.13
CA LYS A 143 -19.49 -13.17 -0.89
C LYS A 143 -20.80 -12.84 -1.59
N GLU A 144 -21.57 -11.90 -1.04
CA GLU A 144 -22.83 -11.40 -1.59
C GLU A 144 -22.61 -10.38 -2.73
N GLY A 145 -21.35 -10.10 -3.09
CA GLY A 145 -20.98 -9.18 -4.16
C GLY A 145 -21.05 -7.70 -3.80
N LYS A 146 -21.39 -7.36 -2.54
CA LYS A 146 -21.39 -5.98 -2.03
C LYS A 146 -19.98 -5.52 -1.72
N ALA A 147 -19.67 -4.25 -1.95
CA ALA A 147 -18.40 -3.65 -1.54
C ALA A 147 -18.17 -3.80 -0.03
N ALA A 148 -16.94 -4.13 0.37
CA ALA A 148 -16.53 -4.26 1.76
C ALA A 148 -16.73 -2.96 2.56
N PHE A 149 -16.70 -1.81 1.88
CA PHE A 149 -16.95 -0.49 2.46
C PHE A 149 -18.24 -0.41 3.30
N TYR A 150 -19.31 -1.09 2.87
CA TYR A 150 -20.61 -1.04 3.56
C TYR A 150 -20.65 -1.87 4.85
N ASP A 151 -19.64 -2.70 5.11
CA ASP A 151 -19.46 -3.40 6.37
C ASP A 151 -18.49 -2.59 7.26
N PRO A 152 -18.94 -2.02 8.40
CA PRO A 152 -18.09 -1.22 9.27
C PRO A 152 -16.87 -1.99 9.81
N THR A 153 -17.01 -3.30 10.05
CA THR A 153 -15.93 -4.15 10.54
C THR A 153 -14.86 -4.33 9.47
N LEU A 154 -15.27 -4.63 8.24
CA LEU A 154 -14.33 -4.76 7.12
C LEU A 154 -13.63 -3.43 6.81
N ARG A 155 -14.37 -2.32 6.83
CA ARG A 155 -13.80 -0.98 6.63
C ARG A 155 -12.74 -0.64 7.68
N ASP A 156 -12.96 -0.99 8.94
CA ASP A 156 -11.98 -0.80 10.00
C ASP A 156 -10.72 -1.66 9.81
N LEU A 157 -10.89 -2.95 9.49
CA LEU A 157 -9.78 -3.86 9.16
C LEU A 157 -8.94 -3.33 8.00
N ILE A 158 -9.60 -2.90 6.92
CA ILE A 158 -8.95 -2.34 5.72
C ILE A 158 -8.16 -1.07 6.08
N THR A 159 -8.79 -0.14 6.81
CA THR A 159 -8.16 1.12 7.20
C THR A 159 -6.91 0.89 8.05
N LYS A 160 -7.01 0.03 9.07
CA LYS A 160 -5.89 -0.31 9.94
C LYS A 160 -4.77 -1.04 9.18
N ASN A 161 -5.12 -1.94 8.26
CA ASN A 161 -4.16 -2.66 7.44
C ASN A 161 -3.38 -1.73 6.50
N ILE A 162 -4.07 -0.83 5.79
CA ILE A 162 -3.43 0.17 4.93
C ILE A 162 -2.51 1.09 5.74
N ALA A 163 -2.99 1.59 6.89
CA ALA A 163 -2.20 2.46 7.74
C ALA A 163 -0.90 1.79 8.22
N LEU A 164 -0.94 0.53 8.65
CA LEU A 164 0.26 -0.17 9.11
C LEU A 164 1.16 -0.64 7.96
N LYS A 165 0.64 -0.97 6.78
CA LYS A 165 1.48 -1.23 5.58
C LYS A 165 2.18 0.03 5.07
N ALA A 166 1.53 1.19 5.17
CA ALA A 166 2.15 2.49 4.89
C ALA A 166 3.27 2.78 5.89
N ALA A 167 3.02 2.58 7.18
CA ALA A 167 4.01 2.75 8.24
C ALA A 167 5.20 1.78 8.10
N PHE A 168 4.94 0.53 7.69
CA PHE A 168 5.99 -0.42 7.34
C PHE A 168 6.89 0.12 6.22
N GLN A 169 6.35 0.71 5.14
CA GLN A 169 7.18 1.28 4.08
C GLN A 169 8.05 2.43 4.61
N VAL A 170 7.52 3.27 5.50
CA VAL A 170 8.31 4.31 6.18
C VAL A 170 9.44 3.68 6.99
N GLU A 171 9.15 2.65 7.79
CA GLU A 171 10.17 1.95 8.56
C GLU A 171 11.22 1.28 7.67
N PHE A 172 10.80 0.68 6.56
CA PHE A 172 11.67 -0.04 5.66
C PHE A 172 12.60 0.90 4.87
N LEU A 173 12.14 2.11 4.55
CA LEU A 173 12.86 3.10 3.76
C LEU A 173 13.62 4.13 4.61
N LYS A 174 13.33 4.26 5.92
CA LYS A 174 14.03 5.23 6.80
C LYS A 174 15.54 4.98 6.89
N ASP A 175 16.00 3.76 6.57
CA ASP A 175 17.41 3.37 6.57
C ASP A 175 18.28 4.24 5.66
N PHE A 176 17.69 4.94 4.68
CA PHE A 176 18.40 5.88 3.81
C PHE A 176 18.73 7.23 4.47
N GLY A 177 18.20 7.50 5.67
CA GLY A 177 18.47 8.76 6.38
C GLY A 177 17.89 10.01 5.70
N VAL A 178 16.95 9.83 4.76
CA VAL A 178 16.28 10.91 4.04
C VAL A 178 14.76 10.85 4.24
N PRO A 179 14.03 11.95 4.02
CA PRO A 179 12.58 11.95 4.13
C PRO A 179 11.92 10.85 3.28
N VAL A 180 10.95 10.15 3.86
CA VAL A 180 10.12 9.19 3.15
C VAL A 180 8.77 9.83 2.85
N ILE A 181 8.38 9.83 1.57
CA ILE A 181 7.07 10.27 1.08
C ILE A 181 6.22 9.03 0.87
N ILE A 182 5.05 8.94 1.49
CA ILE A 182 4.06 7.89 1.17
C ILE A 182 2.93 8.51 0.37
N PHE A 183 2.73 8.02 -0.85
CA PHE A 183 1.60 8.39 -1.69
C PHE A 183 0.45 7.39 -1.48
N LEU A 184 -0.69 7.89 -0.98
CA LEU A 184 -1.93 7.11 -0.91
C LEU A 184 -2.73 7.32 -2.19
N ASP A 185 -2.85 6.26 -2.97
CA ASP A 185 -3.52 6.28 -4.27
C ASP A 185 -5.01 5.94 -4.12
N GLU A 186 -5.86 6.92 -4.41
CA GLU A 186 -7.31 6.87 -4.20
C GLU A 186 -8.10 7.17 -5.50
N PRO A 187 -7.94 6.39 -6.57
CA PRO A 187 -8.65 6.63 -7.83
C PRO A 187 -10.17 6.51 -7.67
N ALA A 188 -10.66 5.69 -6.74
CA ALA A 188 -12.10 5.55 -6.52
C ALA A 188 -12.76 6.82 -5.96
N LEU A 189 -11.99 7.70 -5.28
CA LEU A 189 -12.51 8.98 -4.80
C LEU A 189 -12.94 9.91 -5.94
N SER A 190 -12.36 9.76 -7.13
CA SER A 190 -12.80 10.52 -8.32
C SER A 190 -14.26 10.22 -8.71
N GLY A 191 -14.76 9.04 -8.35
CA GLY A 191 -16.14 8.64 -8.56
C GLY A 191 -17.08 8.99 -7.40
N PHE A 192 -16.57 9.53 -6.28
CA PHE A 192 -17.38 9.91 -5.12
C PHE A 192 -18.50 10.88 -5.52
N GLY A 193 -19.75 10.56 -5.15
CA GLY A 193 -20.95 11.31 -5.57
C GLY A 193 -21.59 10.86 -6.88
N SER A 194 -21.02 9.87 -7.58
CA SER A 194 -21.68 9.21 -8.72
C SER A 194 -22.68 8.14 -8.28
N SER A 195 -23.53 7.68 -9.20
CA SER A 195 -24.48 6.59 -8.95
C SER A 195 -23.83 5.27 -8.53
N SER A 196 -22.52 5.11 -8.76
CA SER A 196 -21.73 3.96 -8.30
C SER A 196 -21.46 3.94 -6.79
N PHE A 197 -21.71 5.06 -6.07
CA PHE A 197 -21.42 5.20 -4.63
C PHE A 197 -22.59 5.82 -3.85
N VAL A 198 -23.82 5.46 -4.22
CA VAL A 198 -25.04 5.89 -3.51
C VAL A 198 -24.98 5.42 -2.06
N GLY A 199 -25.08 6.35 -1.11
CA GLY A 199 -25.11 6.06 0.33
C GLY A 199 -23.77 6.17 1.06
N VAL A 200 -22.70 6.62 0.39
CA VAL A 200 -21.43 6.96 1.05
C VAL A 200 -21.50 8.38 1.61
N ASN A 201 -21.33 8.55 2.92
CA ASN A 201 -21.28 9.88 3.55
C ASN A 201 -19.86 10.47 3.51
N ARG A 202 -19.76 11.80 3.46
CA ARG A 202 -18.47 12.51 3.44
C ARG A 202 -17.62 12.28 4.69
N GLU A 203 -18.24 11.98 5.82
CA GLU A 203 -17.58 11.68 7.09
C GLU A 203 -16.97 10.27 7.13
N GLU A 204 -17.36 9.40 6.20
CA GLU A 204 -16.93 8.00 6.14
C GLU A 204 -15.75 7.76 5.19
N VAL A 205 -15.25 8.83 4.57
CA VAL A 205 -14.21 8.85 3.53
C VAL A 205 -12.96 9.54 4.05
#